data_AF-A0AAU6QS32-F1
#
_entry.id   AF-A0AAU6QS32-F1
#
_cell.length_a   1.000
_cell.length_b   1.000
_cell.length_c   1.000
_cell.angle_alpha   90.00
_cell.angle_beta   90.00
_cell.angle_gamma   90.00
#
_symmetry.space_group_name_H-M   'P 1'
#
loop_
_entity.id
_entity.type
_entity.pdbx_description
1 polymer ?
#
loop_
_entity_poly.entity_id
_entity_poly.type
_entity_poly.pdbx_seq_one_letter_code
_entity_poly.pdbx_strand_id
1 'polypeptide(L)' 'MWLTVSDEPAATVSGGYFYHMEPREPHSAVYDVAVQDRLIEACKRFSGIRLPD' A
#
# COMPACT_ATOMS: atom_id res chain seq x y z
N MET A 1 7.54 0.87 -3.78
CA MET A 1 7.06 1.88 -2.82
C MET A 1 8.19 2.86 -2.62
N TRP A 2 7.98 4.13 -2.94
CA TRP A 2 8.94 5.19 -2.63
C TRP A 2 8.44 5.91 -1.38
N LEU A 3 9.33 6.15 -0.41
CA LEU A 3 9.03 6.95 0.78
C LEU A 3 9.32 8.42 0.44
N THR A 4 8.28 9.25 0.29
CA THR A 4 8.46 10.68 0.01
C THR A 4 8.78 11.41 1.31
N VAL A 5 9.96 12.02 1.38
CA VAL A 5 10.36 12.97 2.45
C VAL A 5 10.35 14.36 1.85
N SER A 6 9.16 14.93 1.67
CA SER A 6 8.96 16.32 1.23
C SER A 6 7.62 16.83 1.75
N ASP A 7 7.58 18.11 2.13
CA ASP A 7 6.38 18.80 2.62
C ASP A 7 5.52 19.38 1.48
N GLU A 8 5.88 19.15 0.21
CA GLU A 8 5.05 19.54 -0.92
C GLU A 8 3.71 18.80 -0.89
N PRO A 9 2.57 19.41 -1.24
CA PRO A 9 1.25 18.76 -1.16
C PRO A 9 1.13 17.45 -1.97
N ALA A 10 1.91 17.29 -3.03
CA ALA A 10 1.99 16.05 -3.81
C ALA A 10 2.82 14.95 -3.12
N ALA A 11 3.64 15.31 -2.13
CA ALA A 11 4.47 14.43 -1.32
C ALA A 11 3.86 14.12 0.07
N THR A 12 2.81 14.86 0.48
CA THR A 12 2.06 14.62 1.73
C THR A 12 0.95 13.56 1.57
N VAL A 13 0.69 13.06 0.36
CA VAL A 13 -0.22 11.94 0.15
C VAL A 13 0.49 10.61 0.45
N SER A 14 -0.02 9.85 1.41
CA SER A 14 0.44 8.48 1.66
C SER A 14 -0.21 7.52 0.67
N GLY A 15 0.53 6.47 0.25
CA GLY A 15 -0.04 5.36 -0.52
C GLY A 15 -0.14 5.54 -2.04
N GLY A 16 0.49 6.55 -2.64
CA GLY A 16 0.54 6.68 -4.10
C GLY A 16 1.34 5.56 -4.78
N TYR A 17 0.85 5.10 -5.94
CA TYR A 17 1.57 4.15 -6.81
C TYR A 17 2.34 4.93 -7.89
N PHE A 18 3.67 4.83 -7.85
CA PHE A 18 4.56 5.50 -8.78
C PHE A 18 5.48 4.48 -9.45
N TYR A 19 5.70 4.64 -10.76
CA TYR A 19 6.63 3.83 -11.54
C TYR A 19 7.38 4.75 -12.51
N HIS A 20 8.72 4.70 -12.49
CA HIS A 20 9.59 5.69 -13.15
C HIS A 20 9.27 7.14 -12.73
N MET A 21 9.07 7.36 -11.43
CA MET A 21 8.78 8.69 -10.84
C MET A 21 7.46 9.34 -11.31
N GLU A 22 6.64 8.62 -12.06
CA GLU A 22 5.33 9.09 -12.52
C GLU A 22 4.20 8.38 -11.78
N PRO A 23 3.13 9.10 -11.39
CA PRO A 23 1.95 8.48 -10.80
C PRO A 23 1.29 7.56 -11.83
N ARG A 24 0.90 6.37 -11.39
CA ARG A 24 0.19 5.40 -12.22
C ARG A 24 -1.02 4.88 -11.50
N GLU A 25 -2.06 4.59 -12.27
CA GLU A 25 -3.23 3.89 -11.76
C GLU A 25 -2.87 2.42 -11.52
N PRO A 26 -2.98 1.92 -10.27
CA PRO A 26 -2.76 0.51 -9.99
C PRO A 26 -3.94 -0.33 -10.49
N HIS A 27 -3.75 -1.65 -10.50
CA HIS A 27 -4.84 -2.57 -10.80
C HIS A 27 -5.99 -2.37 -9.80
N SER A 28 -7.24 -2.39 -10.26
CA SER A 28 -8.44 -2.09 -9.44
C SER A 28 -8.55 -2.92 -8.15
N ALA A 29 -8.15 -4.19 -8.20
CA ALA A 29 -8.08 -5.08 -7.04
C ALA A 29 -7.24 -4.54 -5.86
N VAL A 30 -6.33 -3.59 -6.09
CA VAL A 30 -5.59 -2.91 -5.02
C VAL A 30 -6.54 -2.12 -4.10
N TYR A 31 -7.68 -1.65 -4.62
CA TYR A 31 -8.68 -0.92 -3.85
C TYR A 31 -9.76 -1.83 -3.24
N ASP A 32 -9.70 -3.15 -3.47
CA ASP A 32 -10.64 -4.11 -2.88
C ASP A 32 -10.21 -4.48 -1.46
N VAL A 33 -10.89 -3.92 -0.47
CA VAL A 33 -10.62 -4.16 0.96
C VAL A 33 -10.77 -5.64 1.34
N ALA A 34 -11.71 -6.37 0.72
CA ALA A 34 -11.89 -7.79 1.02
C ALA A 34 -10.70 -8.62 0.53
N VAL A 35 -10.05 -8.21 -0.57
CA VAL A 35 -8.79 -8.82 -1.03
C VAL A 35 -7.65 -8.49 -0.08
N GLN A 36 -7.55 -7.24 0.38
CA GLN A 36 -6.53 -6.82 1.34
C GLN A 36 -6.62 -7.60 2.66
N ASP A 37 -7.82 -7.73 3.24
CA ASP A 37 -8.05 -8.45 4.48
C ASP A 37 -7.65 -9.94 4.38
N ARG A 38 -8.03 -10.58 3.26
CA ARG A 38 -7.66 -11.99 3.01
C ARG A 38 -6.16 -12.16 2.88
N LEU A 39 -5.47 -11.20 2.26
CA LEU A 39 -4.01 -11.22 2.16
C LEU A 39 -3.36 -11.08 3.54
N ILE A 40 -3.83 -10.14 4.36
CA ILE A 40 -3.31 -9.93 5.72
C ILE A 40 -3.49 -11.19 6.57
N GLU A 41 -4.68 -11.81 6.53
CA GLU A 41 -4.92 -13.05 7.27
C GLU A 41 -4.08 -14.22 6.75
N ALA A 42 -3.82 -14.30 5.45
CA ALA A 42 -2.90 -15.30 4.89
C ALA A 42 -1.46 -15.07 5.37
N CYS A 43 -0.97 -13.83 5.37
CA CYS A 43 0.35 -13.46 5.88
C CYS A 43 0.48 -13.79 7.37
N LYS A 44 -0.53 -13.48 8.17
CA LYS A 44 -0.58 -13.81 9.60
C LYS A 44 -0.57 -15.31 9.83
N ARG A 45 -1.35 -16.08 9.08
CA ARG A 45 -1.36 -17.55 9.19
C ARG A 45 -0.01 -18.16 8.82
N PHE A 46 0.65 -17.62 7.80
CA PHE A 46 1.93 -18.13 7.32
C PHE A 46 3.11 -17.74 8.22
N SER A 47 3.15 -16.50 8.69
CA SER A 47 4.26 -15.96 9.49
C SER A 47 4.08 -16.11 11.00
N GLY A 48 2.84 -16.30 11.47
CA GLY A 48 2.49 -16.23 12.90
C GLY A 48 2.49 -14.81 13.48
N ILE A 49 2.81 -13.78 12.68
CA ILE A 49 2.94 -12.38 13.11
C ILE A 49 1.64 -11.62 12.81
N ARG A 50 1.21 -10.76 13.74
CA ARG A 50 0.08 -9.85 13.56
C ARG A 50 0.59 -8.44 13.26
N LEU A 51 -0.17 -7.69 12.44
CA LEU A 51 0.08 -6.27 12.28
C LEU A 51 -0.23 -5.53 13.59
N PRO A 52 0.53 -4.47 13.92
CA PRO A 52 0.23 -3.60 15.06
C PRO A 52 -1.03 -2.78 14.81
N ASP A 53 -1.63 -2.30 15.90
CA ASP A 53 -2.81 -1.41 15.90
C ASP A 53 -2.49 0.01 15.41
#